data_AF-A0A1M6Y9J7-F1
#
_entry.id   AF-A0A1M6Y9J7-F1
#
_cell.length_a   1.000
_cell.length_b   1.000
_cell.length_c   1.000
_cell.angle_alpha   90.00
_cell.angle_beta   90.00
_cell.angle_gamma   90.00
#
_symmetry.space_group_name_H-M   'P 1'
#
loop_
_entity.id
_entity.type
_entity.pdbx_description
1 polymer ?
#
loop_
_entity_poly.entity_id
_entity_poly.type
_entity_poly.pdbx_seq_one_letter_code
_entity_poly.pdbx_strand_id
1 'polypeptide(L)'
;MTAEERNKVYEEMYRKYNPYIDYSDVPFESWGCMWQNTMVIYSLAQTLAFQFFAESLEDMDSAWTRYISFLQKAGTLTFPEIIKQCGLRSPFDKDCFDYIYRTINSIRETF
;
A
#
# COMPACT_ATOMS: atom_id res chain seq x y z
N MET A 1 12.93 -24.94 5.56
CA MET A 1 12.37 -24.78 4.21
C MET A 1 13.47 -24.89 3.19
N THR A 2 13.35 -25.84 2.25
CA THR A 2 14.18 -25.94 1.04
C THR A 2 13.86 -24.79 0.08
N ALA A 3 14.66 -24.61 -0.97
CA ALA A 3 14.39 -23.60 -2.00
C ALA A 3 13.04 -23.84 -2.70
N GLU A 4 12.74 -25.10 -3.02
CA GLU A 4 11.49 -25.52 -3.65
C GLU A 4 10.27 -25.27 -2.73
N GLU A 5 10.40 -25.57 -1.43
CA GLU A 5 9.35 -25.29 -0.44
C GLU A 5 9.07 -23.77 -0.31
N ARG A 6 10.10 -22.91 -0.38
CA ARG A 6 9.89 -21.45 -0.37
C ARG A 6 9.14 -20.98 -1.60
N ASN A 7 9.48 -21.52 -2.76
CA ASN A 7 8.83 -21.16 -4.01
C ASN A 7 7.35 -21.54 -4.00
N LYS A 8 7.03 -22.75 -3.51
CA LYS A 8 5.65 -23.20 -3.38
C LYS A 8 4.82 -22.30 -2.44
N VAL A 9 5.37 -21.92 -1.27
CA VAL A 9 4.69 -21.00 -0.34
C VAL A 9 4.43 -19.63 -0.96
N TYR A 10 5.39 -19.08 -1.71
CA TYR A 10 5.17 -17.81 -2.41
C TYR A 10 4.09 -17.95 -3.48
N GLU A 11 4.08 -19.03 -4.26
CA GLU A 11 3.07 -19.25 -5.28
C GLU A 11 1.65 -19.30 -4.68
N GLU A 12 1.46 -20.06 -3.59
CA GLU A 12 0.18 -20.14 -2.87
C GLU A 12 -0.27 -18.76 -2.36
N MET A 13 0.65 -18.00 -1.76
CA MET A 13 0.38 -16.62 -1.30
C MET A 13 0.03 -15.71 -2.48
N TYR A 14 0.79 -15.77 -3.57
CA TYR A 14 0.62 -14.90 -4.72
C TYR A 14 -0.74 -15.12 -5.40
N ARG A 15 -1.12 -16.37 -5.64
CA ARG A 15 -2.43 -16.75 -6.23
C ARG A 15 -3.60 -16.29 -5.35
N LYS A 16 -3.44 -16.32 -4.02
CA LYS A 16 -4.49 -15.84 -3.10
C LYS A 16 -4.78 -14.34 -3.29
N TYR A 17 -3.76 -13.52 -3.50
CA TYR A 17 -3.91 -12.07 -3.64
C TYR A 17 -4.04 -11.60 -5.11
N ASN A 18 -3.67 -12.43 -6.08
CA ASN A 18 -3.74 -12.14 -7.52
C ASN A 18 -4.44 -13.27 -8.29
N PRO A 19 -5.71 -13.61 -7.97
CA PRO A 19 -6.39 -14.77 -8.56
C PRO A 19 -6.70 -14.63 -10.04
N TYR A 20 -6.66 -13.40 -10.57
CA TYR A 20 -7.06 -13.09 -11.94
C TYR A 20 -5.93 -13.23 -12.96
N ILE A 21 -4.69 -13.38 -12.50
CA ILE A 21 -3.57 -13.42 -13.42
C ILE A 21 -3.22 -14.86 -13.77
N ASP A 22 -3.30 -15.16 -15.06
CA ASP A 22 -2.99 -16.46 -15.63
C ASP A 22 -1.60 -16.42 -16.28
N TYR A 23 -0.79 -17.41 -15.94
CA TYR A 23 0.58 -17.56 -16.41
C TYR A 23 0.84 -18.97 -16.94
N SER A 24 -0.21 -19.74 -17.24
CA SER A 24 -0.12 -21.09 -17.82
C SER A 24 0.73 -21.14 -19.10
N ASP A 25 0.77 -20.02 -19.82
CA ASP A 25 1.35 -19.93 -21.16
C ASP A 25 2.81 -19.43 -21.16
N VAL A 26 3.41 -19.17 -19.99
CA VAL A 26 4.77 -18.62 -19.87
C VAL A 26 5.75 -19.71 -19.43
N PRO A 27 6.85 -20.00 -20.17
CA PRO A 27 7.70 -21.19 -19.95
C PRO A 27 8.55 -21.23 -18.67
N PHE A 28 8.44 -20.25 -17.78
CA PHE A 28 9.25 -20.22 -16.55
C PHE A 28 8.56 -21.04 -15.47
N GLU A 29 9.11 -22.18 -15.07
CA GLU A 29 8.54 -23.04 -14.03
C GLU A 29 8.35 -22.29 -12.70
N SER A 30 7.10 -21.89 -12.51
CA SER A 30 6.42 -21.40 -11.33
C SER A 30 6.93 -20.07 -10.77
N TRP A 31 6.04 -19.09 -10.82
CA TRP A 31 6.15 -17.78 -10.20
C TRP A 31 6.51 -17.78 -8.71
N GLY A 32 6.66 -18.94 -8.09
CA GLY A 32 7.25 -19.15 -6.78
C GLY A 32 8.58 -18.44 -6.53
N CYS A 33 9.37 -18.10 -7.56
CA CYS A 33 10.62 -17.35 -7.41
C CYS A 33 10.46 -15.82 -7.47
N MET A 34 9.28 -15.30 -7.81
CA MET A 34 9.13 -13.88 -8.17
C MET A 34 9.44 -12.92 -7.01
N TRP A 35 9.24 -13.38 -5.78
CA TRP A 35 9.66 -12.65 -4.57
C TRP A 35 11.14 -12.26 -4.57
N GLN A 36 12.01 -13.02 -5.25
CA GLN A 36 13.44 -12.72 -5.34
C GLN A 36 13.70 -11.41 -6.10
N ASN A 37 12.76 -11.00 -6.95
CA ASN A 37 12.81 -9.77 -7.73
C ASN A 37 11.85 -8.68 -7.18
N THR A 38 11.20 -8.91 -6.04
CA THR A 38 10.16 -7.99 -5.53
C THR A 38 10.64 -7.20 -4.32
N MET A 39 10.43 -5.86 -4.34
CA MET A 39 10.61 -4.98 -3.18
C MET A 39 9.23 -4.66 -2.56
N VAL A 40 9.06 -4.94 -1.27
CA VAL A 40 7.75 -4.96 -0.58
C VAL A 40 7.40 -3.64 0.15
N ILE A 41 8.28 -2.62 0.12
CA ILE A 41 8.17 -1.44 0.99
C ILE A 41 7.06 -0.46 0.56
N TYR A 42 6.52 -0.59 -0.66
CA TYR A 42 5.60 0.41 -1.22
C TYR A 42 4.21 0.46 -0.58
N SER A 43 3.73 -0.62 0.04
CA SER A 43 2.33 -0.69 0.49
C SER A 43 1.98 0.31 1.60
N LEU A 44 2.87 0.53 2.58
CA LEU A 44 2.62 1.49 3.66
C LEU A 44 2.68 2.94 3.16
N ALA A 45 3.63 3.25 2.28
CA ALA A 45 3.75 4.56 1.65
C ALA A 45 2.54 4.84 0.74
N GLN A 46 2.06 3.82 0.01
CA GLN A 46 0.87 3.92 -0.83
C GLN A 46 -0.39 4.24 -0.02
N THR A 47 -0.56 3.62 1.17
CA THR A 47 -1.68 3.95 2.06
C THR A 47 -1.64 5.42 2.47
N LEU A 48 -0.47 5.97 2.81
CA LEU A 48 -0.32 7.40 3.12
C LEU A 48 -0.59 8.28 1.89
N ALA A 49 -0.11 7.90 0.71
CA ALA A 49 -0.34 8.63 -0.52
C ALA A 49 -1.85 8.73 -0.85
N PHE A 50 -2.59 7.64 -0.67
CA PHE A 50 -4.05 7.65 -0.85
C PHE A 50 -4.76 8.48 0.22
N GLN A 51 -4.28 8.53 1.46
CA GLN A 51 -4.83 9.45 2.47
C GLN A 51 -4.63 10.91 2.06
N PHE A 52 -3.41 11.30 1.65
CA PHE A 52 -3.15 12.67 1.19
C PHE A 52 -3.96 13.03 -0.06
N PHE A 53 -4.14 12.09 -0.97
CA PHE A 53 -5.00 12.27 -2.13
C PHE A 53 -6.46 12.45 -1.73
N ALA A 54 -6.98 11.63 -0.80
CA ALA A 54 -8.34 11.77 -0.31
C ALA A 54 -8.57 13.13 0.38
N GLU A 55 -7.63 13.54 1.25
CA GLU A 55 -7.70 14.85 1.92
C GLU A 55 -7.59 16.01 0.92
N SER A 56 -6.81 15.87 -0.16
CA SER A 56 -6.65 16.95 -1.14
C SER A 56 -7.88 17.17 -2.02
N LEU A 57 -8.75 16.17 -2.16
CA LEU A 57 -10.06 16.31 -2.79
C LEU A 57 -11.08 17.03 -1.89
N GLU A 58 -10.88 16.98 -0.57
CA GLU A 58 -11.72 17.68 0.41
C GLU A 58 -11.25 19.13 0.61
N ASP A 59 -9.95 19.32 0.87
CA ASP A 59 -9.29 20.61 1.08
C ASP A 59 -7.80 20.53 0.70
N MET A 60 -7.46 21.06 -0.46
CA MET A 60 -6.10 21.04 -1.00
C MET A 60 -5.09 21.79 -0.13
N ASP A 61 -5.45 22.96 0.41
CA ASP A 61 -4.52 23.82 1.15
C ASP A 61 -4.16 23.17 2.50
N SER A 62 -5.16 22.61 3.16
CA SER A 62 -4.99 21.85 4.40
C SER A 62 -4.16 20.58 4.18
N ALA A 63 -4.47 19.82 3.12
CA ALA A 63 -3.72 18.60 2.76
C ALA A 63 -2.25 18.90 2.45
N TRP A 64 -1.99 19.97 1.68
CA TRP A 64 -0.63 20.39 1.35
C TRP A 64 0.16 20.82 2.59
N THR A 65 -0.45 21.61 3.47
CA THR A 65 0.16 22.03 4.74
C THR A 65 0.52 20.83 5.61
N ARG A 66 -0.37 19.84 5.70
CA ARG A 66 -0.11 18.60 6.43
C ARG A 66 1.03 17.79 5.80
N TYR A 67 1.07 17.71 4.47
CA TYR A 67 2.14 17.02 3.74
C TYR A 67 3.51 17.65 4.01
N ILE A 68 3.62 18.98 3.99
CA ILE A 68 4.86 19.68 4.35
C ILE A 68 5.25 19.41 5.82
N SER A 69 4.29 19.45 6.74
CA SER A 69 4.50 19.13 8.16
C SER A 69 5.01 17.70 8.37
N PHE A 70 4.53 16.76 7.55
CA PHE A 70 5.02 15.38 7.50
C PHE A 70 6.47 15.33 6.99
N LEU A 71 6.78 15.94 5.85
CA LEU A 71 8.15 15.94 5.31
C LEU A 71 9.19 16.54 6.28
N GLN A 72 8.83 17.59 7.01
CA GLN A 72 9.72 18.20 8.02
C GLN A 72 10.06 17.26 9.19
N LYS A 73 9.18 16.29 9.50
CA LYS A 73 9.36 15.31 10.58
C LYS A 73 9.92 13.98 10.08
N ALA A 74 9.90 13.75 8.77
CA ALA A 74 10.40 12.53 8.17
C ALA A 74 11.89 12.37 8.48
N GLY A 75 12.30 11.16 8.91
CA GLY A 75 13.69 10.86 9.27
C GLY A 75 14.13 11.33 10.67
N THR A 76 13.29 12.09 11.39
CA THR A 76 13.58 12.49 12.79
C THR A 76 12.72 11.72 13.81
N LEU A 77 11.58 11.19 13.39
CA LEU A 77 10.66 10.41 14.21
C LEU A 77 10.44 9.01 13.61
N THR A 78 10.00 8.07 14.45
CA THR A 78 9.54 6.76 13.96
C THR A 78 8.22 6.87 13.19
N PHE A 79 7.93 5.87 12.35
CA PHE A 79 6.72 5.87 11.51
C PHE A 79 5.39 6.01 12.29
N PRO A 80 5.17 5.34 13.43
CA PRO A 80 3.95 5.55 14.22
C PRO A 80 3.88 6.95 14.83
N GLU A 81 5.01 7.52 15.24
CA GLU A 81 5.07 8.84 15.86
C GLU A 81 4.72 9.94 14.86
N ILE A 82 5.30 9.89 13.65
CA ILE A 82 5.02 10.89 12.61
C ILE A 82 3.57 10.84 12.14
N ILE A 83 2.99 9.64 11.97
CA ILE A 83 1.56 9.49 11.63
C ILE A 83 0.69 10.18 12.68
N LYS A 84 0.93 9.87 13.96
CA LYS A 84 0.16 10.45 15.07
C LYS A 84 0.33 11.96 15.15
N GLN A 85 1.55 12.47 15.01
CA GLN A 85 1.83 13.91 15.10
C GLN A 85 1.28 14.71 13.90
N CYS A 86 1.20 14.10 12.71
CA CYS A 86 0.63 14.71 11.53
C CYS A 86 -0.89 14.52 11.42
N GLY A 87 -1.53 13.87 12.40
CA GLY A 87 -2.97 13.61 12.37
C GLY A 87 -3.40 12.66 11.25
N LEU A 88 -2.49 11.82 10.77
CA LEU A 88 -2.79 10.80 9.75
C LEU A 88 -3.41 9.56 10.42
N ARG A 89 -4.22 8.82 9.67
CA ARG A 89 -4.76 7.54 10.14
C ARG A 89 -3.68 6.48 10.02
N SER A 90 -3.50 5.68 11.06
CA SER A 90 -2.53 4.59 11.04
C SER A 90 -2.93 3.57 9.97
N PRO A 91 -2.01 3.11 9.10
CA PRO A 91 -2.29 2.05 8.13
C PRO A 91 -2.54 0.69 8.78
N PHE A 92 -2.36 0.58 10.11
CA PHE A 92 -2.69 -0.61 10.88
C PHE A 92 -4.11 -0.58 11.46
N ASP A 93 -4.79 0.57 11.42
CA ASP A 93 -6.15 0.73 11.91
C ASP A 93 -7.15 0.46 10.79
N LYS A 94 -8.22 -0.27 11.10
CA LYS A 94 -9.26 -0.62 10.14
C LYS A 94 -9.89 0.61 9.48
N ASP A 95 -10.13 1.65 10.28
CA ASP A 95 -10.77 2.90 9.85
C ASP A 95 -9.97 3.64 8.77
N CYS A 96 -8.66 3.40 8.68
CA CYS A 96 -7.81 3.97 7.64
C CYS A 96 -8.18 3.44 6.25
N PHE A 97 -8.37 2.12 6.12
CA PHE A 97 -8.76 1.51 4.86
C PHE A 97 -10.19 1.84 4.47
N ASP A 98 -11.13 1.86 5.43
CA ASP A 98 -12.53 2.23 5.18
C ASP A 98 -12.64 3.68 4.66
N TYR A 99 -11.85 4.61 5.20
CA TYR A 99 -11.77 5.99 4.72
C TYR A 99 -11.27 6.06 3.26
N ILE A 100 -10.12 5.44 2.97
CA ILE A 100 -9.51 5.44 1.64
C ILE A 100 -10.45 4.78 0.60
N TYR A 101 -11.02 3.62 0.94
CA TYR A 101 -11.89 2.87 0.05
C TYR A 101 -13.11 3.69 -0.37
N ARG A 102 -13.75 4.36 0.59
CA ARG A 102 -14.92 5.21 0.31
C ARG A 102 -14.58 6.31 -0.70
N THR A 103 -13.45 7.00 -0.51
CA THR A 103 -13.04 8.09 -1.40
C THR A 103 -12.64 7.59 -2.77
N ILE A 104 -11.91 6.47 -2.88
CA ILE A 104 -11.54 5.93 -4.19
C ILE A 104 -12.77 5.41 -4.94
N ASN A 105 -13.70 4.74 -4.24
CA ASN A 105 -14.89 4.19 -4.88
C ASN A 105 -15.82 5.29 -5.41
N SER A 106 -15.95 6.43 -4.70
CA SER A 106 -16.75 7.56 -5.22
C SER A 106 -16.18 8.15 -6.51
N ILE A 107 -14.85 8.21 -6.64
CA ILE A 107 -14.19 8.65 -7.88
C ILE A 107 -14.44 7.67 -9.01
N ARG A 108 -14.31 6.36 -8.75
CA ARG A 108 -14.58 5.32 -9.76
C ARG A 108 -16.01 5.36 -10.27
N GLU A 109 -16.99 5.73 -9.46
CA GLU A 109 -18.38 5.85 -9.89
C GLU A 109 -18.66 7.13 -10.70
N THR A 110 -17.74 8.10 -10.66
CA THR A 110 -17.86 9.38 -11.37
C THR A 110 -17.34 9.32 -12.81
N PHE A 111 -16.61 8.27 -13.19
CA PHE A 111 -16.00 8.05 -14.51
C PHE A 111 -16.32 6.67 -15.07
#